data_AF-A0A6P1D0H6-F1
#
_entry.id   AF-A0A6P1D0H6-F1
#
_cell.length_a   1.000
_cell.length_b   1.000
_cell.length_c   1.000
_cell.angle_alpha   90.00
_cell.angle_beta   90.00
_cell.angle_gamma   90.00
#
_symmetry.space_group_name_H-M   'P 1'
#
loop_
_entity.id
_entity.type
_entity.pdbx_description
1 polymer ?
#
loop_
_entity_poly.entity_id
_entity_poly.type
_entity_poly.pdbx_seq_one_letter_code
_entity_poly.pdbx_strand_id
1 'polypeptide(L)'
;RTALALVTGLALGMAGALIQGYTRNPLADAGLLGLNAGAAFFAALSMYLFAFTAPEQYIWFAFAGTLIAGVIVFGASSIGAGSASPLSLVLAGAAVTAFLQALTNA
;
A
#
# COMPACT_ATOMS: atom_id res chain seq x y z
N ARG A 1 12.01 12.50 -16.73
CA ARG A 1 12.51 11.22 -16.17
C ARG A 1 13.46 11.44 -14.98
N THR A 2 14.51 12.25 -15.11
CA THR A 2 15.42 12.58 -13.98
C THR A 2 14.71 13.30 -12.83
N ALA A 3 13.92 14.35 -13.12
CA ALA A 3 13.14 15.04 -12.10
C ALA A 3 12.13 14.11 -11.40
N LEU A 4 11.41 13.28 -12.16
CA LEU A 4 10.51 12.26 -11.62
C LEU A 4 11.25 11.29 -10.71
N ALA A 5 12.41 10.77 -11.13
CA ALA A 5 13.21 9.85 -10.33
C ALA A 5 13.67 10.47 -9.00
N LEU A 6 14.07 11.76 -9.01
CA LEU A 6 14.43 12.49 -7.79
C LEU A 6 13.24 12.63 -6.85
N VAL A 7 12.08 13.05 -7.37
CA VAL A 7 10.86 13.24 -6.57
C VAL A 7 10.37 11.92 -6.00
N THR A 8 10.31 10.86 -6.81
CA THR A 8 9.90 9.53 -6.33
C THR A 8 10.90 8.97 -5.32
N GLY A 9 12.21 9.16 -5.54
CA GLY A 9 13.25 8.72 -4.60
C GLY A 9 13.14 9.41 -3.24
N LEU A 10 12.92 10.73 -3.23
CA LEU A 10 12.68 11.49 -1.99
C LEU A 10 11.38 11.03 -1.30
N ALA A 11 10.30 10.82 -2.04
CA ALA A 11 9.04 10.35 -1.48
C ALA A 11 9.16 8.95 -0.85
N LEU A 12 9.80 8.01 -1.56
CA LEU A 12 10.05 6.66 -1.04
C LEU A 12 10.99 6.68 0.17
N GLY A 13 12.04 7.50 0.14
CA GLY A 13 12.96 7.68 1.27
C GLY A 13 12.26 8.23 2.51
N MET A 14 11.40 9.25 2.36
CA MET A 14 10.58 9.78 3.45
C MET A 14 9.58 8.74 3.98
N ALA A 15 8.88 8.03 3.09
CA ALA A 15 7.93 6.99 3.48
C ALA A 15 8.62 5.87 4.27
N GLY A 16 9.79 5.41 3.82
CA GLY A 16 10.61 4.42 4.52
C GLY A 16 11.06 4.92 5.89
N ALA A 17 11.61 6.14 5.98
CA ALA A 17 12.03 6.71 7.26
C ALA A 17 10.88 6.87 8.27
N LEU A 18 9.69 7.28 7.80
CA LEU A 18 8.50 7.41 8.63
C LEU A 18 8.02 6.04 9.16
N ILE A 19 7.94 5.04 8.30
CA ILE A 19 7.53 3.68 8.67
C ILE A 19 8.52 3.10 9.67
N GLN A 20 9.82 3.15 9.35
CA GLN A 20 10.89 2.64 10.22
C GLN A 20 10.89 3.33 11.59
N GLY A 21 10.66 4.65 11.63
CA GLY A 21 10.53 5.43 12.85
C GLY A 21 9.31 5.05 13.68
N TYR A 22 8.15 4.85 13.03
CA TYR A 22 6.91 4.43 13.69
C TYR A 22 7.01 3.01 14.25
N THR A 23 7.55 2.07 13.47
CA THR A 23 7.70 0.67 13.88
C THR A 23 8.91 0.44 14.78
N ARG A 24 9.81 1.42 14.91
CA ARG A 24 11.13 1.28 15.55
C ARG A 24 11.90 0.06 15.02
N ASN A 25 11.81 -0.18 13.71
CA ASN A 25 12.38 -1.34 13.05
C ASN A 25 13.06 -0.93 11.73
N PRO A 26 14.40 -1.01 11.63
CA PRO A 26 15.13 -0.59 10.43
C PRO A 26 14.85 -1.47 9.20
N LEU A 27 14.23 -2.64 9.38
CA LEU A 27 13.83 -3.54 8.30
C LEU A 27 12.40 -3.30 7.82
N ALA A 28 11.64 -2.41 8.48
CA ALA A 28 10.29 -2.11 8.06
C ALA A 28 10.30 -1.29 6.76
N ASP A 29 9.44 -1.69 5.83
CA ASP A 29 9.25 -1.03 4.55
C ASP A 29 7.76 -0.70 4.36
N ALA A 30 7.49 0.47 3.78
CA ALA A 30 6.14 0.93 3.46
C ALA A 30 5.43 -0.05 2.51
N GLY A 31 6.19 -0.68 1.60
CA GLY A 31 5.67 -1.65 0.65
C GLY A 31 5.13 -2.93 1.29
N LEU A 32 5.58 -3.27 2.50
CA LEU A 32 5.14 -4.48 3.23
C LEU A 32 3.73 -4.34 3.83
N LEU A 33 3.16 -3.13 3.87
CA LEU A 33 1.83 -2.87 4.43
C LEU A 33 0.68 -3.06 3.43
N GLY A 34 0.91 -3.79 2.33
CA GLY A 34 -0.14 -4.02 1.31
C GLY A 34 -0.53 -2.80 0.48
N LEU A 35 0.15 -1.67 0.66
CA LEU A 35 -0.04 -0.44 -0.11
C LEU A 35 0.13 -0.67 -1.62
N ASN A 36 1.19 -1.37 -2.00
CA ASN A 36 1.47 -1.70 -3.41
C ASN A 36 0.40 -2.65 -4.00
N ALA A 37 -0.07 -3.62 -3.22
CA ALA A 37 -1.13 -4.53 -3.66
C ALA A 37 -2.46 -3.79 -3.84
N GLY A 38 -2.79 -2.85 -2.94
CA GLY A 38 -3.95 -1.96 -3.08
C GLY A 38 -3.90 -1.10 -4.32
N ALA A 39 -2.75 -0.47 -4.60
CA ALA A 39 -2.55 0.32 -5.80
C ALA A 39 -2.75 -0.50 -7.08
N ALA A 40 -2.12 -1.68 -7.14
CA ALA A 40 -2.16 -2.57 -8.30
C ALA A 40 -3.58 -3.12 -8.52
N PHE A 41 -4.25 -3.60 -7.47
CA PHE A 41 -5.60 -4.15 -7.57
C PHE A 41 -6.60 -3.11 -8.07
N PHE A 42 -6.63 -1.91 -7.47
CA PHE A 42 -7.59 -0.89 -7.90
C PHE A 42 -7.27 -0.33 -9.29
N ALA A 43 -5.99 -0.23 -9.66
CA ALA A 43 -5.62 0.10 -11.03
C ALA A 43 -6.16 -0.94 -12.02
N ALA A 44 -5.91 -2.23 -11.77
CA ALA A 44 -6.41 -3.33 -12.60
C ALA A 44 -7.94 -3.38 -12.65
N LEU A 45 -8.61 -3.18 -11.50
CA LEU A 45 -10.06 -3.11 -11.41
C LEU A 45 -10.62 -1.96 -12.26
N SER A 46 -9.97 -0.79 -12.26
CA SER A 46 -10.41 0.35 -13.07
C SER A 46 -10.23 0.10 -14.57
N MET A 47 -9.17 -0.61 -14.97
CA MET A 47 -8.96 -1.04 -16.35
C MET A 47 -10.05 -2.03 -16.78
N TYR A 48 -10.43 -2.95 -15.89
CA TYR A 48 -11.47 -3.94 -16.17
C TYR A 48 -12.88 -3.31 -16.25
N LEU A 49 -13.25 -2.46 -15.29
CA LEU A 49 -14.61 -1.90 -15.21
C LEU A 49 -14.85 -0.74 -16.19
N PHE A 50 -13.85 0.12 -16.40
CA PHE A 50 -13.99 1.36 -17.18
C PHE A 50 -13.23 1.33 -18.51
N ALA A 51 -12.55 0.23 -18.85
CA ALA A 51 -11.73 0.09 -20.05
C ALA A 51 -10.64 1.18 -20.20
N PHE A 52 -10.13 1.70 -19.08
CA PHE A 52 -9.05 2.68 -19.10
C PHE A 52 -7.75 2.07 -19.62
N THR A 53 -7.10 2.77 -20.55
CA THR A 53 -5.86 2.32 -21.20
C THR A 53 -4.71 3.29 -20.97
N ALA A 54 -5.01 4.57 -20.71
CA ALA A 54 -4.00 5.58 -20.47
C ALA A 54 -3.63 5.66 -18.97
N PRO A 55 -2.34 5.79 -18.61
CA PRO A 55 -1.88 5.95 -17.23
C PRO A 55 -2.59 7.07 -16.45
N GLU A 56 -2.89 8.16 -17.15
CA GLU A 56 -3.54 9.36 -16.63
C GLU A 56 -4.93 9.08 -16.02
N GLN A 57 -5.59 8.03 -16.52
CA GLN A 57 -6.96 7.66 -16.13
C GLN A 57 -6.96 6.78 -14.88
N TYR A 58 -6.13 5.73 -14.87
CA TYR A 58 -6.13 4.74 -13.78
C TYR A 58 -5.21 5.10 -12.60
N ILE A 59 -4.33 6.10 -12.74
CA ILE A 59 -3.41 6.51 -11.66
C ILE A 59 -4.16 6.98 -10.40
N TRP A 60 -5.31 7.65 -10.57
CA TRP A 60 -6.15 8.10 -9.45
C TRP A 60 -6.74 6.93 -8.67
N PHE A 61 -7.10 5.85 -9.37
CA PHE A 61 -7.58 4.62 -8.74
C PHE A 61 -6.46 3.91 -7.99
N ALA A 62 -5.22 3.94 -8.51
CA ALA A 62 -4.06 3.41 -7.79
C ALA A 62 -3.80 4.17 -6.47
N PHE A 63 -3.87 5.51 -6.48
CA PHE A 63 -3.77 6.32 -5.26
C PHE A 63 -4.90 6.01 -4.27
N ALA A 64 -6.14 5.92 -4.74
CA ALA A 64 -7.29 5.56 -3.91
C ALA A 64 -7.13 4.16 -3.30
N GLY A 65 -6.70 3.17 -4.09
CA GLY A 65 -6.44 1.82 -3.63
C GLY A 65 -5.34 1.74 -2.58
N THR A 66 -4.28 2.53 -2.75
CA THR A 66 -3.20 2.67 -1.75
C THR A 66 -3.74 3.19 -0.42
N LEU A 67 -4.56 4.26 -0.47
CA LEU A 67 -5.15 4.87 0.72
C LEU A 67 -6.10 3.91 1.42
N ILE A 68 -6.98 3.24 0.67
CA ILE A 68 -7.94 2.26 1.21
C ILE A 68 -7.19 1.10 1.87
N ALA A 69 -6.20 0.50 1.19
CA ALA A 69 -5.40 -0.58 1.76
C ALA A 69 -4.68 -0.15 3.03
N GLY A 70 -4.10 1.06 3.04
CA GLY A 70 -3.45 1.62 4.24
C GLY A 70 -4.43 1.76 5.41
N VAL A 71 -5.60 2.37 5.18
CA VAL A 71 -6.64 2.52 6.23
C VAL A 71 -7.08 1.16 6.76
N ILE A 72 -7.27 0.16 5.90
CA ILE A 72 -7.65 -1.20 6.30
C ILE A 72 -6.56 -1.83 7.16
N VAL A 73 -5.28 -1.75 6.76
CA VAL A 73 -4.18 -2.37 7.49
C VAL A 73 -3.95 -1.70 8.85
N PHE A 74 -3.89 -0.36 8.89
CA PHE A 74 -3.73 0.37 10.14
C PHE A 74 -4.96 0.19 11.05
N GLY A 75 -6.17 0.23 10.49
CA GLY A 75 -7.42 -0.03 11.21
C GLY A 75 -7.46 -1.44 11.79
N ALA A 76 -7.21 -2.46 10.99
CA ALA A 76 -7.17 -3.86 11.43
C ALA A 76 -6.10 -4.10 12.50
N SER A 77 -4.92 -3.47 12.36
CA SER A 77 -3.84 -3.57 13.35
C SER A 77 -4.19 -2.98 14.72
N SER A 78 -5.18 -2.08 14.76
CA SER A 78 -5.64 -1.40 15.98
C SER A 78 -6.81 -2.11 16.69
N ILE A 79 -7.43 -3.11 16.04
CA ILE A 79 -8.55 -3.87 16.60
C ILE A 79 -8.00 -5.10 17.36
N GLY A 80 -8.03 -5.07 18.69
CA GLY A 80 -7.66 -6.20 19.54
C GLY A 80 -7.08 -5.83 20.90
N ALA A 81 -6.99 -6.80 21.82
CA ALA A 81 -6.53 -6.60 23.20
C ALA A 81 -5.03 -6.29 23.34
N GLY A 82 -4.24 -6.49 22.27
CA GLY A 82 -2.85 -6.05 22.19
C GLY A 82 -2.77 -4.77 21.36
N SER A 83 -2.52 -3.64 22.02
CA SER A 83 -2.26 -2.34 21.39
C SER A 83 -1.39 -2.46 20.13
N ALA A 84 -1.72 -1.71 19.07
CA ALA A 84 -1.00 -1.60 17.79
C ALA A 84 0.48 -2.01 17.87
N SER A 85 0.73 -3.32 17.73
CA SER A 85 2.07 -3.89 17.84
C SER A 85 2.68 -3.95 16.44
N PRO A 86 4.01 -3.83 16.30
CA PRO A 86 4.65 -3.98 15.00
C PRO A 86 4.30 -5.31 14.34
N LEU A 87 4.12 -6.37 15.13
CA LEU A 87 3.73 -7.69 14.64
C LEU A 87 2.30 -7.71 14.07
N SER A 88 1.32 -7.11 14.75
CA SER A 88 -0.06 -7.07 14.26
C SER A 88 -0.20 -6.24 12.98
N LEU A 89 0.60 -5.18 12.84
CA LEU A 89 0.68 -4.38 11.62
C LEU A 89 1.21 -5.19 10.43
N VAL A 90 2.30 -5.96 10.63
CA VAL A 90 2.89 -6.80 9.59
C VAL A 90 1.96 -7.93 9.18
N LEU A 91 1.32 -8.62 10.14
CA LEU A 91 0.37 -9.69 9.84
C LEU A 91 -0.88 -9.18 9.11
N ALA A 92 -1.42 -8.03 9.52
CA ALA A 92 -2.53 -7.37 8.82
C ALA A 92 -2.14 -6.99 7.39
N GLY A 93 -0.95 -6.40 7.21
CA GLY A 93 -0.40 -6.06 5.89
C GLY A 93 -0.26 -7.28 4.97
N ALA A 94 0.30 -8.37 5.48
CA ALA A 94 0.45 -9.62 4.74
C ALA A 94 -0.90 -10.23 4.35
N ALA A 95 -1.87 -10.26 5.26
CA ALA A 95 -3.21 -10.77 4.99
C ALA A 95 -3.95 -9.95 3.92
N VAL A 96 -3.91 -8.61 4.02
CA VAL A 96 -4.51 -7.71 3.02
C VAL A 96 -3.81 -7.86 1.67
N THR A 97 -2.49 -7.97 1.65
CA THR A 97 -1.72 -8.22 0.42
C THR A 97 -2.16 -9.50 -0.27
N ALA A 98 -2.22 -10.62 0.47
CA ALA A 98 -2.63 -11.91 -0.07
C ALA A 98 -4.06 -11.87 -0.60
N PHE A 99 -4.98 -11.24 0.14
CA PHE A 99 -6.37 -11.07 -0.29
C PHE A 99 -6.51 -10.28 -1.59
N LEU A 100 -5.85 -9.13 -1.69
CA LEU A 100 -5.89 -8.29 -2.88
C LEU A 100 -5.21 -8.95 -4.09
N GLN A 101 -4.10 -9.66 -3.86
CA GLN A 101 -3.45 -10.43 -4.92
C GLN A 101 -4.32 -11.58 -5.41
N ALA A 102 -5.02 -12.28 -4.53
CA ALA A 102 -5.97 -13.33 -4.91
C ALA A 102 -7.09 -12.76 -5.80
N LEU A 103 -7.64 -11.60 -5.46
CA LEU A 103 -8.64 -10.91 -6.27
C LEU A 103 -8.10 -10.39 -7.61
N THR A 104 -6.84 -9.96 -7.64
CA THR A 104 -6.22 -9.42 -8.88
C THR A 104 -5.94 -10.52 -9.90
N ASN A 105 -5.56 -11.71 -9.43
CA ASN A 105 -5.18 -12.84 -10.27
C ASN A 105 -6.34 -13.82 -10.55
N ALA A 106 -7.53 -13.58 -9.98
CA ALA A 106 -8.74 -14.34 -10.23
C ALA A 106 -9.39 -13.92 -11.56
#